data_AF-A0A1G4MD23-F1
#
_entry.id   AF-A0A1G4MD23-F1
#
_cell.length_a   1.000
_cell.length_b   1.000
_cell.length_c   1.000
_cell.angle_alpha   90.00
_cell.angle_beta   90.00
_cell.angle_gamma   90.00
#
_symmetry.space_group_name_H-M   'P 1'
#
loop_
_entity.id
_entity.type
_entity.pdbx_description
1 polymer ?
#
loop_
_entity_poly.entity_id
_entity_poly.type
_entity_poly.pdbx_seq_one_letter_code
_entity_poly.pdbx_strand_id
1 'polypeptide(L)'
;MRASKTGNWLFMNFNILVSHHLRAHNLMLPTVRHLSMRSYSRSLLKRSLQRIPRHNQAEDENRLERIKEVLGLDRYATIIINDDEFVKCLYPLRNYNINLPDGPSYEIAKLEKLGHTVLRLALSKALLNVFKKSDHDIGNLDFSYGNKMKHLSLAKRSPKALIKGFVSRKFDRLARIPAPESAVPVRIRRIFDYKSFNAIIGYIAIANERQTVFKIVETSVSHPILRRIFDY
;
A
#
# COMPACT_ATOMS: atom_id res chain seq x y z
N MET A 1 -68.93 7.28 -59.60
CA MET A 1 -69.40 5.88 -59.57
C MET A 1 -68.46 5.07 -58.67
N ARG A 2 -69.03 4.36 -57.69
CA ARG A 2 -68.63 3.07 -57.06
C ARG A 2 -67.12 2.80 -56.84
N ALA A 3 -66.57 2.78 -55.62
CA ALA A 3 -66.75 1.87 -54.47
C ALA A 3 -65.87 0.58 -54.49
N SER A 4 -65.43 0.21 -53.26
CA SER A 4 -64.67 -0.96 -52.78
C SER A 4 -63.14 -0.83 -52.84
N LYS A 5 -62.37 -0.82 -51.73
CA LYS A 5 -62.25 -1.61 -50.47
C LYS A 5 -61.38 -2.87 -50.59
N THR A 6 -60.58 -3.05 -49.53
CA THR A 6 -59.70 -4.16 -49.11
C THR A 6 -58.27 -4.06 -49.68
N GLY A 7 -57.20 -4.15 -48.90
CA GLY A 7 -57.02 -4.44 -47.48
C GLY A 7 -55.60 -5.02 -47.32
N ASN A 8 -54.75 -4.41 -46.50
CA ASN A 8 -53.78 -5.15 -45.71
C ASN A 8 -53.27 -4.27 -44.57
N TRP A 9 -53.91 -4.49 -43.43
CA TRP A 9 -53.38 -4.24 -42.11
C TRP A 9 -52.18 -5.15 -41.84
N LEU A 10 -51.38 -4.78 -40.82
CA LEU A 10 -50.21 -5.47 -40.25
C LEU A 10 -48.84 -5.01 -40.76
N PHE A 11 -48.49 -3.75 -40.49
CA PHE A 11 -47.11 -3.38 -40.09
C PHE A 11 -47.12 -2.14 -39.20
N MET A 12 -47.88 -2.20 -38.11
CA MET A 12 -47.71 -1.30 -36.97
C MET A 12 -47.97 -2.09 -35.70
N ASN A 13 -46.93 -2.77 -35.19
CA ASN A 13 -46.78 -3.14 -33.78
C ASN A 13 -45.44 -3.86 -33.54
N PHE A 14 -44.32 -3.23 -33.89
CA PHE A 14 -42.99 -3.71 -33.45
C PHE A 14 -42.13 -2.62 -32.78
N ASN A 15 -42.69 -1.44 -32.51
CA ASN A 15 -41.96 -0.34 -31.83
C ASN A 15 -42.54 0.05 -30.46
N ILE A 16 -43.54 -0.65 -29.95
CA ILE A 16 -44.12 -0.36 -28.62
C ILE A 16 -43.78 -1.45 -27.57
N LEU A 17 -43.28 -2.63 -27.97
CA LEU A 17 -42.88 -3.66 -27.01
C LEU A 17 -41.38 -3.65 -26.61
N VAL A 18 -40.52 -2.96 -27.35
CA VAL A 18 -39.08 -2.85 -26.99
C VAL A 18 -38.82 -1.67 -26.04
N SER A 19 -39.66 -0.64 -26.07
CA SER A 19 -39.50 0.56 -25.24
C SER A 19 -39.98 0.38 -23.78
N HIS A 20 -40.78 -0.65 -23.49
CA HIS A 20 -41.16 -0.99 -22.11
C HIS A 20 -40.25 -2.04 -21.46
N HIS A 21 -39.55 -2.87 -22.25
CA HIS A 21 -38.59 -3.84 -21.69
C HIS A 21 -37.20 -3.25 -21.40
N LEU A 22 -36.81 -2.15 -22.06
CA LEU A 22 -35.55 -1.45 -21.76
C LEU A 22 -35.65 -0.44 -20.61
N ARG A 23 -36.83 -0.20 -20.04
CA ARG A 23 -37.01 0.64 -18.84
C ARG A 23 -37.07 -0.14 -17.53
N ALA A 24 -37.21 -1.46 -17.56
CA ALA A 24 -37.25 -2.29 -16.36
C ALA A 24 -35.87 -2.82 -15.91
N HIS A 25 -34.83 -2.73 -16.76
CA HIS A 25 -33.48 -3.22 -16.44
C HIS A 25 -32.49 -2.13 -15.95
N ASN A 26 -32.94 -0.90 -15.73
CA ASN A 26 -32.12 0.17 -15.14
C ASN A 26 -32.35 0.37 -13.64
N LEU A 27 -33.12 -0.51 -12.99
CA LEU A 27 -33.13 -0.62 -11.54
C LEU A 27 -32.14 -1.71 -11.13
N MET A 28 -31.07 -1.28 -10.45
CA MET A 28 -30.03 -2.11 -9.82
C MET A 28 -28.85 -2.57 -10.68
N LEU A 29 -28.21 -1.65 -11.41
CA LEU A 29 -26.75 -1.66 -11.37
C LEU A 29 -26.32 -0.81 -10.19
N PRO A 30 -25.71 -1.37 -9.14
CA PRO A 30 -25.19 -0.56 -8.05
C PRO A 30 -24.18 0.39 -8.68
N THR A 31 -24.52 1.67 -8.67
CA THR A 31 -23.62 2.76 -9.04
C THR A 31 -22.32 2.46 -8.30
N VAL A 32 -21.25 2.19 -9.05
CA VAL A 32 -19.91 1.98 -8.48
C VAL A 32 -19.54 3.30 -7.83
N ARG A 33 -19.94 3.46 -6.57
CA ARG A 33 -19.67 4.66 -5.79
C ARG A 33 -18.15 4.78 -5.80
N HIS A 34 -17.67 5.86 -6.40
CA HIS A 34 -16.27 6.24 -6.35
C HIS A 34 -15.97 6.65 -4.89
N LEU A 35 -15.92 5.67 -3.99
CA LEU A 35 -15.66 5.87 -2.58
C LEU A 35 -14.24 6.38 -2.49
N SER A 36 -14.11 7.68 -2.24
CA SER A 36 -12.83 8.28 -1.92
C SER A 36 -12.24 7.54 -0.71
N MET A 37 -10.91 7.39 -0.65
CA MET A 37 -10.21 6.81 0.50
C MET A 37 -10.67 7.42 1.84
N ARG A 38 -11.03 8.71 1.81
CA ARG A 38 -11.50 9.47 2.97
C ARG A 38 -12.87 8.99 3.45
N SER A 39 -13.78 8.69 2.52
CA SER A 39 -15.11 8.15 2.82
C SER A 39 -15.04 6.72 3.36
N TYR A 40 -14.22 5.87 2.76
CA TYR A 40 -14.06 4.47 3.18
C TYR A 40 -13.36 4.33 4.54
N SER A 41 -12.33 5.15 4.79
CA SER A 41 -11.67 5.18 6.09
C SER A 41 -12.65 5.62 7.18
N ARG A 42 -13.47 6.66 6.94
CA ARG A 42 -14.50 7.11 7.90
C ARG A 42 -15.55 6.05 8.21
N SER A 43 -15.98 5.24 7.24
CA SER A 43 -16.94 4.15 7.51
C SER A 43 -16.34 3.01 8.34
N LEU A 44 -15.05 2.71 8.16
CA LEU A 44 -14.34 1.68 8.94
C LEU A 44 -13.99 2.13 10.37
N LEU A 45 -13.79 3.44 10.57
CA LEU A 45 -13.43 4.04 11.86
C LEU A 45 -14.57 4.09 12.88
N LYS A 46 -15.82 3.84 12.48
CA LYS A 46 -16.99 3.90 13.39
C LYS A 46 -16.97 2.88 14.53
N ARG A 47 -16.04 1.92 14.53
CA ARG A 47 -15.78 0.98 15.64
C ARG A 47 -14.35 1.16 16.17
N SER A 48 -14.07 2.27 16.83
CA SER A 48 -12.79 2.47 17.52
C SER A 48 -12.79 1.68 18.83
N LEU A 49 -12.37 0.42 18.79
CA LEU A 49 -11.93 -0.26 20.02
C LEU A 49 -10.63 0.42 20.45
N GLN A 50 -10.63 1.05 21.64
CA GLN A 50 -9.43 1.67 22.22
C GLN A 50 -8.31 0.63 22.44
N ARG A 51 -8.67 -0.65 22.61
CA ARG A 51 -7.74 -1.75 22.85
C ARG A 51 -7.50 -2.63 21.62
N ILE A 52 -6.29 -3.14 21.45
CA ILE A 52 -5.97 -4.19 20.46
C ILE A 52 -6.77 -5.44 20.83
N PRO A 53 -7.56 -6.03 19.90
CA PRO A 53 -8.36 -7.21 20.23
C PRO A 53 -7.48 -8.45 20.45
N ARG A 54 -7.52 -9.03 21.65
CA ARG A 54 -6.69 -10.19 22.03
C ARG A 54 -6.93 -11.44 21.20
N HIS A 55 -8.13 -11.64 20.66
CA HIS A 55 -8.45 -12.82 19.84
C HIS A 55 -7.66 -12.90 18.52
N ASN A 56 -6.98 -11.81 18.11
CA ASN A 56 -6.17 -11.79 16.87
C ASN A 56 -4.67 -11.92 17.14
N GLN A 57 -4.26 -12.14 18.38
CA GLN A 57 -2.86 -12.06 18.78
C GLN A 57 -1.96 -12.99 17.97
N ALA A 58 -2.31 -14.27 17.84
CA ALA A 58 -1.52 -15.24 17.05
C ALA A 58 -1.37 -14.82 15.57
N GLU A 59 -2.41 -14.21 14.98
CA GLU A 59 -2.36 -13.76 13.59
C GLU A 59 -1.48 -12.51 13.43
N ASP A 60 -1.49 -11.63 14.43
CA ASP A 60 -0.64 -10.43 14.47
C ASP A 60 0.83 -10.82 14.69
N GLU A 61 1.10 -11.80 15.56
CA GLU A 61 2.43 -12.39 15.77
C GLU A 61 2.99 -12.98 14.47
N ASN A 62 2.22 -13.82 13.76
CA ASN A 62 2.61 -14.38 12.46
C ASN A 62 2.95 -13.30 11.42
N ARG A 63 2.22 -12.17 11.41
CA ARG A 63 2.51 -11.05 10.50
C ARG A 63 3.85 -10.40 10.84
N LEU A 64 4.12 -10.19 12.13
CA LEU A 64 5.36 -9.60 12.59
C LEU A 64 6.55 -10.53 12.36
N GLU A 65 6.41 -11.83 12.60
CA GLU A 65 7.45 -12.82 12.29
C GLU A 65 7.83 -12.78 10.81
N ARG A 66 6.85 -12.79 9.90
CA ARG A 66 7.12 -12.64 8.46
C ARG A 66 7.88 -11.34 8.14
N ILE A 67 7.61 -10.25 8.86
CA ILE A 67 8.38 -9.00 8.70
C ILE A 67 9.81 -9.18 9.20
N LYS A 68 9.99 -9.79 10.39
CA LYS A 68 11.30 -10.08 10.97
C LYS A 68 12.15 -10.91 10.00
N GLU A 69 11.56 -11.95 9.41
CA GLU A 69 12.18 -12.83 8.42
C GLU A 69 12.55 -12.08 7.13
N VAL A 70 11.60 -11.37 6.51
CA VAL A 70 11.84 -10.68 5.23
C VAL A 70 12.88 -9.57 5.38
N LEU A 71 12.89 -8.88 6.53
CA LEU A 71 13.89 -7.87 6.81
C LEU A 71 15.20 -8.46 7.34
N GLY A 72 15.20 -9.73 7.78
CA GLY A 72 16.33 -10.42 8.37
C GLY A 72 16.77 -9.81 9.70
N LEU A 73 15.84 -9.35 10.53
CA LEU A 73 16.13 -8.53 11.72
C LEU A 73 17.08 -9.21 12.72
N ASP A 74 17.00 -10.54 12.82
CA ASP A 74 17.85 -11.37 13.68
C ASP A 74 19.33 -11.29 13.31
N ARG A 75 19.65 -11.01 12.03
CA ARG A 75 21.04 -10.90 11.53
C ARG A 75 21.71 -9.60 11.93
N TYR A 76 20.95 -8.61 12.37
CA TYR A 76 21.43 -7.25 12.62
C TYR A 76 21.37 -6.86 14.10
N ALA A 77 21.12 -7.82 15.00
CA ALA A 77 20.90 -7.59 16.42
C ALA A 77 19.87 -6.46 16.67
N THR A 78 18.80 -6.46 15.88
CA THR A 78 17.79 -5.40 15.91
C THR A 78 17.01 -5.49 17.21
N ILE A 79 16.90 -4.37 17.91
CA ILE A 79 16.13 -4.25 19.14
C ILE A 79 14.67 -4.00 18.76
N ILE A 80 13.81 -4.93 19.16
CA ILE A 80 12.37 -4.71 19.28
C ILE A 80 12.10 -4.54 20.75
N ILE A 81 11.78 -3.31 21.13
CA ILE A 81 11.81 -2.93 22.53
C ILE A 81 10.58 -3.45 23.29
N ASN A 82 9.43 -3.45 22.63
CA ASN A 82 8.19 -3.92 23.20
C ASN A 82 7.29 -4.47 22.08
N ASP A 83 6.99 -5.76 22.12
CA ASP A 83 6.17 -6.43 21.12
C ASP A 83 4.72 -5.90 21.09
N ASP A 84 4.12 -5.57 22.24
CA ASP A 84 2.77 -4.99 22.31
C ASP A 84 2.71 -3.61 21.62
N GLU A 85 3.78 -2.83 21.77
CA GLU A 85 3.93 -1.53 21.12
C GLU A 85 4.21 -1.69 19.62
N PHE A 86 4.98 -2.72 19.25
CA PHE A 86 5.29 -3.03 17.86
C PHE A 86 4.04 -3.47 17.08
N VAL A 87 3.18 -4.31 17.67
CA VAL A 87 1.90 -4.76 17.09
C VAL A 87 1.00 -3.57 16.71
N LYS A 88 1.05 -2.44 17.42
CA LYS A 88 0.26 -1.25 17.08
C LYS A 88 0.52 -0.78 15.64
N CYS A 89 1.72 -0.98 15.09
CA CYS A 89 2.05 -0.60 13.71
C CYS A 89 1.22 -1.34 12.65
N LEU A 90 0.62 -2.49 13.00
CA LEU A 90 -0.29 -3.24 12.14
C LEU A 90 -1.68 -2.59 12.03
N TYR A 91 -1.99 -1.55 12.81
CA TYR A 91 -3.31 -0.94 12.89
C TYR A 91 -3.32 0.49 12.31
N PRO A 92 -3.18 0.67 10.99
CA PRO A 92 -2.95 1.98 10.36
C PRO A 92 -4.18 2.91 10.37
N LEU A 93 -5.34 2.38 10.78
CA LEU A 93 -6.57 3.13 10.98
C LEU A 93 -6.68 3.68 12.41
N ARG A 94 -5.85 3.23 13.35
CA ARG A 94 -5.94 3.67 14.74
C ARG A 94 -4.92 4.78 14.98
N ASN A 95 -5.35 5.83 15.67
CA ASN A 95 -4.48 6.91 16.12
C ASN A 95 -3.76 6.48 17.40
N TYR A 96 -3.04 5.37 17.34
CA TYR A 96 -2.27 4.93 18.49
C TYR A 96 -1.04 5.78 18.69
N ASN A 97 -0.72 5.92 19.97
CA ASN A 97 0.57 6.33 20.46
C ASN A 97 1.36 5.08 20.80
N ILE A 98 2.60 5.07 20.33
CA ILE A 98 3.59 4.06 20.64
C ILE A 98 4.51 4.60 21.72
N ASN A 99 4.58 3.88 22.83
CA ASN A 99 5.44 4.23 23.95
C ASN A 99 6.76 3.48 23.83
N LEU A 100 7.88 4.21 23.92
CA LEU A 100 9.18 3.60 24.15
C LEU A 100 9.45 3.56 25.66
N PRO A 101 10.19 2.58 26.20
CA PRO A 101 10.37 2.41 27.65
C PRO A 101 10.89 3.65 28.35
N ASP A 102 11.82 4.35 27.72
CA ASP A 102 12.50 5.53 28.29
C ASP A 102 12.35 6.77 27.40
N GLY A 103 11.35 6.78 26.50
CA GLY A 103 11.26 7.76 25.41
C GLY A 103 9.89 8.44 25.30
N PRO A 104 9.80 9.48 24.45
CA PRO A 104 8.53 10.13 24.17
C PRO A 104 7.58 9.18 23.44
N SER A 105 6.29 9.40 23.62
CA SER A 105 5.25 8.69 22.86
C SER A 105 5.21 9.22 21.42
N TYR A 106 5.17 8.30 20.44
CA TYR A 106 5.07 8.64 19.03
C TYR A 106 3.73 8.21 18.43
N GLU A 107 3.03 9.15 17.79
CA GLU A 107 1.85 8.81 16.98
C GLU A 107 2.25 7.91 15.80
N ILE A 108 1.44 6.88 15.50
CA ILE A 108 1.65 6.00 14.34
C ILE A 108 1.83 6.80 13.04
N ALA A 109 1.09 7.89 12.85
CA ALA A 109 1.20 8.73 11.66
C ALA A 109 2.61 9.35 11.49
N LYS A 110 3.27 9.69 12.61
CA LYS A 110 4.65 10.19 12.61
C LYS A 110 5.63 9.08 12.26
N LEU A 111 5.43 7.87 12.78
CA LEU A 111 6.24 6.70 12.42
C LEU A 111 6.06 6.30 10.96
N GLU A 112 4.83 6.33 10.44
CA GLU A 112 4.54 6.12 9.01
C GLU A 112 5.35 7.11 8.16
N LYS A 113 5.35 8.40 8.52
CA LYS A 113 6.09 9.43 7.81
C LYS A 113 7.61 9.21 7.91
N LEU A 114 8.10 8.84 9.09
CA LEU A 114 9.52 8.57 9.32
C LEU A 114 9.98 7.39 8.47
N GLY A 115 9.31 6.24 8.57
CA GLY A 115 9.69 5.05 7.80
C GLY A 115 9.56 5.26 6.30
N HIS A 116 8.54 6.00 5.84
CA HIS A 116 8.47 6.42 4.44
C HIS A 116 9.72 7.21 4.00
N THR A 117 10.19 8.13 4.84
CA THR A 117 11.37 8.96 4.57
C THR A 117 12.63 8.11 4.54
N VAL A 118 12.82 7.22 5.52
CA VAL A 118 13.96 6.28 5.58
C VAL A 118 14.01 5.39 4.35
N LEU A 119 12.90 4.73 3.99
CA LEU A 119 12.79 3.87 2.82
C LEU A 119 13.10 4.63 1.52
N ARG A 120 12.55 5.83 1.38
CA ARG A 120 12.79 6.66 0.20
C ARG A 120 14.26 7.07 0.10
N LEU A 121 14.88 7.50 1.21
CA LEU A 121 16.27 7.93 1.22
C LEU A 121 17.20 6.76 0.87
N ALA A 122 17.00 5.60 1.51
CA ALA A 122 17.81 4.40 1.26
C ALA A 122 17.68 3.93 -0.19
N LEU A 123 16.47 3.91 -0.76
CA LEU A 123 16.28 3.52 -2.16
C LEU A 123 16.87 4.57 -3.12
N SER A 124 16.72 5.86 -2.84
CA SER A 124 17.34 6.92 -3.64
C SER A 124 18.86 6.82 -3.62
N LYS A 125 19.47 6.62 -2.46
CA LYS A 125 20.92 6.39 -2.34
C LYS A 125 21.35 5.16 -3.13
N ALA A 126 20.60 4.05 -3.02
CA ALA A 126 20.91 2.85 -3.77
C ALA A 126 20.80 3.06 -5.29
N LEU A 127 19.78 3.80 -5.77
CA LEU A 127 19.64 4.17 -7.20
C LEU A 127 20.82 4.99 -7.72
N LEU A 128 21.34 5.93 -6.93
CA LEU A 128 22.52 6.73 -7.29
C LEU A 128 23.79 5.90 -7.44
N ASN A 129 23.83 4.69 -6.86
CA ASN A 129 24.95 3.77 -6.93
C ASN A 129 24.83 2.72 -8.05
N VAL A 130 23.69 2.63 -8.75
CA VAL A 130 23.47 1.58 -9.77
C VAL A 130 24.29 1.80 -11.04
N PHE A 131 24.39 3.04 -11.48
CA PHE A 131 24.94 3.36 -12.79
C PHE A 131 26.46 3.61 -12.72
N LYS A 132 27.15 3.32 -13.83
CA LYS A 132 28.56 3.66 -13.99
C LYS A 132 28.76 5.17 -13.79
N LYS A 133 29.80 5.48 -13.01
CA LYS A 133 30.18 6.82 -12.65
C LYS A 133 30.52 7.66 -13.89
N SER A 134 30.14 8.93 -13.86
CA SER A 134 30.46 9.91 -14.90
C SER A 134 31.42 10.98 -14.38
N ASP A 135 32.08 11.70 -15.29
CA ASP A 135 33.01 12.79 -14.93
C ASP A 135 32.30 13.97 -14.24
N HIS A 136 30.96 13.99 -14.23
CA HIS A 136 30.13 14.98 -13.56
C HIS A 136 29.58 14.52 -12.21
N ASP A 137 30.07 13.39 -11.68
CA ASP A 137 29.62 12.85 -10.40
C ASP A 137 30.14 13.68 -9.23
N ILE A 138 29.29 13.88 -8.22
CA ILE A 138 29.65 14.59 -6.98
C ILE A 138 29.76 13.56 -5.86
N GLY A 139 30.93 13.48 -5.20
CA GLY A 139 31.11 12.59 -4.05
C GLY A 139 30.87 11.10 -4.36
N ASN A 140 31.27 10.64 -5.56
CA ASN A 140 31.08 9.27 -6.05
C ASN A 140 29.62 8.84 -6.33
N LEU A 141 28.68 9.78 -6.35
CA LEU A 141 27.26 9.52 -6.66
C LEU A 141 26.89 10.05 -8.04
N ASP A 142 26.15 9.24 -8.80
CA ASP A 142 25.72 9.58 -10.14
C ASP A 142 24.42 10.41 -10.14
N PHE A 143 24.56 11.74 -10.22
CA PHE A 143 23.42 12.65 -10.32
C PHE A 143 22.78 12.70 -11.72
N SER A 144 23.41 12.08 -12.73
CA SER A 144 22.84 11.94 -14.08
C SER A 144 21.83 10.79 -14.18
N TYR A 145 21.55 10.08 -13.08
CA TYR A 145 20.59 8.95 -13.01
C TYR A 145 19.23 9.27 -13.67
N GLY A 146 18.74 10.51 -13.52
CA GLY A 146 17.46 10.93 -14.08
C GLY A 146 17.43 10.81 -15.60
N ASN A 147 18.53 11.13 -16.28
CA ASN A 147 18.70 10.95 -17.72
C ASN A 147 18.85 9.47 -18.07
N LYS A 148 19.68 8.74 -17.32
CA LYS A 148 19.94 7.31 -17.56
C LYS A 148 18.68 6.45 -17.42
N MET A 149 17.74 6.83 -16.55
CA MET A 149 16.47 6.12 -16.37
C MET A 149 15.33 6.57 -17.30
N LYS A 150 15.54 7.52 -18.22
CA LYS A 150 14.44 8.07 -19.07
C LYS A 150 13.71 7.01 -19.89
N HIS A 151 14.41 5.96 -20.33
CA HIS A 151 13.86 4.85 -21.08
C HIS A 151 12.93 3.94 -20.25
N LEU A 152 12.96 4.04 -18.91
CA LEU A 152 12.10 3.27 -18.02
C LEU A 152 10.73 3.95 -17.81
N SER A 153 9.70 3.13 -17.60
CA SER A 153 8.38 3.64 -17.24
C SER A 153 8.40 4.42 -15.91
N LEU A 154 7.46 5.35 -15.73
CA LEU A 154 7.36 6.16 -14.51
C LEU A 154 7.26 5.28 -13.23
N ALA A 155 6.59 4.14 -13.33
CA ALA A 155 6.47 3.19 -12.23
C ALA A 155 7.80 2.53 -11.83
N LYS A 156 8.72 2.35 -12.79
CA LYS A 156 10.07 1.84 -12.54
C LYS A 156 11.05 2.92 -12.07
N ARG A 157 10.69 4.21 -12.21
CA ARG A 157 11.50 5.36 -11.78
C ARG A 157 11.13 5.89 -10.40
N SER A 158 9.85 5.87 -10.06
CA SER A 158 9.36 6.50 -8.83
C SER A 158 9.70 5.65 -7.60
N PRO A 159 10.51 6.14 -6.63
CA PRO A 159 10.82 5.39 -5.42
C PRO A 159 9.55 4.95 -4.67
N LYS A 160 8.53 5.82 -4.62
CA LYS A 160 7.23 5.51 -4.02
C LYS A 160 6.54 4.35 -4.72
N ALA A 161 6.55 4.29 -6.05
CA ALA A 161 5.93 3.20 -6.80
C ALA A 161 6.71 1.88 -6.61
N LEU A 162 8.03 1.95 -6.59
CA LEU A 162 8.91 0.82 -6.36
C LEU A 162 8.71 0.19 -4.99
N ILE A 163 8.71 0.99 -3.92
CA ILE A 163 8.47 0.51 -2.55
C ILE A 163 7.05 -0.07 -2.44
N LYS A 164 6.03 0.60 -2.99
CA LYS A 164 4.65 0.06 -3.03
C LYS A 164 4.58 -1.30 -3.72
N GLY A 165 5.30 -1.44 -4.84
CA GLY A 165 5.40 -2.69 -5.59
C GLY A 165 6.12 -3.78 -4.79
N PHE A 166 7.18 -3.44 -4.05
CA PHE A 166 7.86 -4.36 -3.13
C PHE A 166 6.91 -4.85 -2.05
N VAL A 167 6.25 -3.94 -1.33
CA VAL A 167 5.32 -4.27 -0.24
C VAL A 167 4.20 -5.17 -0.75
N SER A 168 3.54 -4.80 -1.85
CA SER A 168 2.41 -5.56 -2.40
C SER A 168 2.75 -6.98 -2.84
N ARG A 169 4.05 -7.30 -3.03
CA ARG A 169 4.51 -8.64 -3.41
C ARG A 169 5.00 -9.45 -2.23
N LYS A 170 5.69 -8.79 -1.30
CA LYS A 170 6.30 -9.45 -0.14
C LYS A 170 5.34 -9.61 1.01
N PHE A 171 4.34 -8.73 1.11
CA PHE A 171 3.38 -8.71 2.19
C PHE A 171 1.98 -8.64 1.58
N ASP A 172 1.22 -9.71 1.78
CA ASP A 172 -0.22 -9.71 1.55
C ASP A 172 -0.89 -9.64 2.92
N ARG A 173 -1.80 -8.69 3.10
CA ARG A 173 -2.61 -8.53 4.33
C ARG A 173 -1.78 -8.27 5.59
N LEU A 174 -0.75 -7.44 5.45
CA LEU A 174 0.05 -6.96 6.58
C LEU A 174 -0.79 -6.13 7.56
N ALA A 175 -1.62 -5.22 7.06
CA ALA A 175 -2.40 -4.33 7.89
C ALA A 175 -3.67 -5.00 8.41
N ARG A 176 -3.93 -4.82 9.72
CA ARG A 176 -5.20 -5.15 10.35
C ARG A 176 -6.22 -4.08 10.02
N ILE A 177 -7.29 -4.51 9.36
CA ILE A 177 -8.44 -3.66 9.01
C ILE A 177 -9.66 -4.25 9.72
N PRO A 178 -10.43 -3.45 10.49
CA PRO A 178 -11.58 -3.93 11.25
C PRO A 178 -12.80 -4.12 10.33
N ALA A 179 -12.65 -4.94 9.30
CA ALA A 179 -13.70 -5.37 8.39
C ALA A 179 -13.42 -6.77 7.87
N PRO A 180 -14.47 -7.55 7.51
CA PRO A 180 -14.30 -8.84 6.86
C PRO A 180 -13.43 -8.72 5.62
N GLU A 181 -12.61 -9.74 5.34
CA GLU A 181 -11.67 -9.69 4.22
C GLU A 181 -12.36 -9.52 2.87
N SER A 182 -13.50 -10.18 2.67
CA SER A 182 -14.33 -10.08 1.47
C SER A 182 -14.89 -8.67 1.24
N ALA A 183 -15.01 -7.87 2.30
CA ALA A 183 -15.55 -6.51 2.24
C ALA A 183 -14.49 -5.43 1.94
N VAL A 184 -13.20 -5.79 1.96
CA VAL A 184 -12.09 -4.84 1.74
C VAL A 184 -11.53 -5.00 0.33
N PRO A 185 -11.71 -3.99 -0.56
CA PRO A 185 -11.14 -4.05 -1.89
C PRO A 185 -9.62 -4.17 -1.85
N VAL A 186 -9.03 -4.99 -2.73
CA VAL A 186 -7.58 -5.25 -2.82
C VAL A 186 -6.76 -3.96 -2.89
N ARG A 187 -7.23 -2.97 -3.65
CA ARG A 187 -6.58 -1.65 -3.75
C ARG A 187 -6.48 -0.95 -2.38
N ILE A 188 -7.52 -1.02 -1.58
CA ILE A 188 -7.57 -0.42 -0.24
C ILE A 188 -6.63 -1.17 0.71
N ARG A 189 -6.66 -2.51 0.66
CA ARG A 189 -5.76 -3.37 1.44
C ARG A 189 -4.30 -2.99 1.21
N ARG A 190 -3.86 -2.92 -0.06
CA ARG A 190 -2.49 -2.55 -0.43
C ARG A 190 -2.07 -1.17 0.09
N ILE A 191 -3.01 -0.22 0.19
CA ILE A 191 -2.71 1.10 0.75
C ILE A 191 -2.43 1.00 2.25
N PHE A 192 -3.24 0.24 2.98
CA PHE A 192 -3.04 0.04 4.41
C PHE A 192 -1.81 -0.81 4.71
N ASP A 193 -1.54 -1.86 3.93
CA ASP A 193 -0.31 -2.66 4.06
C ASP A 193 0.92 -1.78 3.87
N TYR A 194 0.91 -0.88 2.88
CA TYR A 194 1.98 0.10 2.68
C TYR A 194 2.13 1.07 3.87
N LYS A 195 1.03 1.50 4.48
CA LYS A 195 1.07 2.36 5.69
C LYS A 195 1.66 1.62 6.88
N SER A 196 1.20 0.41 7.14
CA SER A 196 1.72 -0.44 8.23
C SER A 196 3.20 -0.76 8.04
N PHE A 197 3.61 -1.10 6.81
CA PHE A 197 5.01 -1.32 6.51
C PHE A 197 5.86 -0.08 6.82
N ASN A 198 5.43 1.11 6.40
CA ASN A 198 6.16 2.34 6.73
C ASN A 198 6.19 2.60 8.24
N ALA A 199 5.09 2.37 8.96
CA ALA A 199 5.05 2.52 10.42
C ALA A 199 6.02 1.57 11.13
N ILE A 200 6.10 0.31 10.69
CA ILE A 200 7.06 -0.67 11.20
C ILE A 200 8.50 -0.20 10.97
N ILE A 201 8.84 0.25 9.77
CA ILE A 201 10.19 0.79 9.50
C ILE A 201 10.45 2.04 10.36
N GLY A 202 9.44 2.88 10.58
CA GLY A 202 9.53 4.02 11.48
C GLY A 202 9.81 3.60 12.93
N TYR A 203 9.15 2.56 13.42
CA TYR A 203 9.41 1.98 14.74
C TYR A 203 10.83 1.43 14.85
N ILE A 204 11.27 0.65 13.86
CA ILE A 204 12.65 0.11 13.85
C ILE A 204 13.66 1.25 13.84
N ALA A 205 13.38 2.33 13.11
CA ALA A 205 14.26 3.50 13.01
C ALA A 205 14.41 4.31 14.31
N ILE A 206 13.39 4.34 15.18
CA ILE A 206 13.49 5.00 16.49
C ILE A 206 14.12 4.08 17.54
N ALA A 207 13.95 2.76 17.40
CA ALA A 207 14.41 1.78 18.37
C ALA A 207 15.89 1.37 18.18
N ASN A 208 16.48 1.70 17.04
CA ASN A 208 17.79 1.20 16.64
C ASN A 208 18.70 2.28 16.10
N GLU A 209 20.00 2.00 16.10
CA GLU A 209 20.99 2.89 15.50
C GLU A 209 20.73 3.12 14.01
N ARG A 210 20.93 4.36 13.58
CA ARG A 210 20.72 4.78 12.20
C ARG A 210 21.46 3.88 11.20
N GLN A 211 22.72 3.53 11.47
CA GLN A 211 23.53 2.75 10.54
C GLN A 211 22.95 1.35 10.32
N THR A 212 22.54 0.68 11.40
CA THR A 212 21.89 -0.63 11.37
C THR A 212 20.59 -0.59 10.58
N VAL A 213 19.75 0.41 10.82
CA VAL A 213 18.47 0.60 10.12
C VAL A 213 18.69 0.78 8.62
N PHE A 214 19.64 1.65 8.22
CA PHE A 214 19.95 1.86 6.82
C PHE A 214 20.50 0.59 6.16
N LYS A 215 21.36 -0.16 6.85
CA LYS A 215 21.90 -1.43 6.35
C LYS A 215 20.81 -2.48 6.12
N ILE A 216 19.86 -2.60 7.06
CA ILE A 216 18.68 -3.48 6.93
C ILE A 216 17.86 -3.07 5.70
N VAL A 217 17.51 -1.79 5.60
CA VAL A 217 16.66 -1.30 4.50
C VAL A 217 17.37 -1.44 3.15
N GLU A 218 18.66 -1.13 3.06
CA GLU A 218 19.43 -1.28 1.83
C GLU A 218 19.48 -2.74 1.38
N THR A 219 19.81 -3.66 2.30
CA THR A 219 20.00 -5.08 2.00
C THR A 219 18.68 -5.79 1.72
N SER A 220 17.66 -5.55 2.54
CA SER A 220 16.41 -6.34 2.52
C SER A 220 15.30 -5.71 1.69
N VAL A 221 15.41 -4.41 1.34
CA VAL A 221 14.39 -3.70 0.56
C VAL A 221 14.97 -3.10 -0.73
N SER A 222 15.98 -2.23 -0.63
CA SER A 222 16.49 -1.50 -1.80
C SER A 222 17.16 -2.43 -2.82
N HIS A 223 18.08 -3.30 -2.41
CA HIS A 223 18.74 -4.23 -3.32
C HIS A 223 17.75 -5.18 -4.02
N PRO A 224 16.82 -5.85 -3.32
CA PRO A 224 15.80 -6.67 -3.98
C PRO A 224 14.92 -5.90 -4.98
N ILE A 225 14.63 -4.62 -4.72
CA ILE A 225 13.91 -3.77 -5.68
C ILE A 225 14.76 -3.54 -6.93
N LEU A 226 16.01 -3.13 -6.76
CA LEU A 226 16.89 -2.77 -7.86
C LEU A 226 17.28 -3.99 -8.70
N ARG A 227 17.57 -5.12 -8.05
CA ARG A 227 17.85 -6.41 -8.69
C ARG A 227 16.76 -6.80 -9.69
N ARG A 228 15.50 -6.53 -9.35
CA ARG A 228 14.36 -6.79 -10.23
C ARG A 228 14.24 -5.83 -11.41
N ILE A 229 14.77 -4.62 -11.30
CA ILE A 229 14.66 -3.60 -12.36
C ILE A 229 15.79 -3.76 -13.37
N PHE A 230 16.99 -4.11 -12.87
CA PHE A 230 18.25 -4.05 -13.61
C PHE A 230 18.93 -5.42 -13.77
N ASP A 231 18.35 -6.50 -13.25
CA ASP A 231 18.79 -7.90 -13.40
C ASP A 231 20.28 -8.13 -13.04
N TYR A 232 20.75 -7.57 -11.93
CA TYR A 232 22.11 -7.79 -11.40
C TYR A 232 22.19 -8.92 -10.36
#